data_AF-A0A5E4ATL0-F1
#
_entry.id   AF-A0A5E4ATL0-F1
#
_cell.length_a   1.000
_cell.length_b   1.000
_cell.length_c   1.000
_cell.angle_alpha   90.00
_cell.angle_beta   90.00
_cell.angle_gamma   90.00
#
_symmetry.space_group_name_H-M   'P 1'
#
loop_
_entity.id
_entity.type
_entity.pdbx_description
1 polymer ?
#
loop_
_entity_poly.entity_id
_entity_poly.type
_entity_poly.pdbx_seq_one_letter_code
_entity_poly.pdbx_strand_id
1 'polypeptide(L)'
;MAFMKGVVQVTRAIRSIKDQEDFHFAQKPTLTRLVMAILKVEPTDHLASPVRTMAMDALSHLSKLRPFYSIEESKELMDISLHSVISLQPPGEDNESIKTLYANTLRSLEQLMESLMQRQLDPRGLQEMVHLLEKWILSEKEWEREKATNLHLHLMQIYVQSVGVCSRVPSTGFTLSSRHRAASGQPQIPLKLGQFGTLVGLIAPCTCDTHQRTRVASTNILSSLLDLHGMGRAGHEGRPLQANRQAAGGGSAAGLPWGSVTVCGVGGRQTGLPEESGGGQSAPRGHRRFQKERPRG
;
A
#
# COMPACT_ATOMS: atom_id res chain seq x y z
N MET A 1 10.96 22.57 14.30
CA MET A 1 11.35 22.46 12.86
C MET A 1 12.86 22.38 12.63
N ALA A 2 13.69 23.22 13.25
CA ALA A 2 15.15 23.21 13.06
C ALA A 2 15.81 21.84 13.35
N PHE A 3 15.32 21.15 14.40
CA PHE A 3 15.78 19.80 14.74
C PHE A 3 15.71 18.81 13.56
N MET A 4 14.55 18.66 12.91
CA MET A 4 14.37 17.72 11.79
C MET A 4 15.30 18.06 10.61
N LYS A 5 15.43 19.35 10.28
CA LYS A 5 16.35 19.81 9.22
C LYS A 5 17.80 19.44 9.56
N GLY A 6 18.20 19.60 10.82
CA GLY A 6 19.51 19.18 11.32
C GLY A 6 19.74 17.68 11.16
N VAL A 7 18.76 16.84 11.53
CA VAL A 7 18.84 15.38 11.33
C VAL A 7 19.03 15.02 9.85
N VAL A 8 18.26 15.64 8.96
CA VAL A 8 18.39 15.43 7.50
C VAL A 8 19.76 15.89 6.98
N GLN A 9 20.26 17.03 7.43
CA GLN A 9 21.58 17.53 7.01
C GLN A 9 22.71 16.62 7.48
N VAL A 10 22.70 16.21 8.75
CA VAL A 10 23.70 15.31 9.33
C VAL A 10 23.68 13.96 8.62
N THR A 11 22.51 13.36 8.42
CA THR A 11 22.39 12.08 7.71
C THR A 11 22.85 12.16 6.25
N ARG A 12 22.56 13.25 5.55
CA ARG A 12 23.06 13.49 4.19
C ARG A 12 24.58 13.67 4.16
N ALA A 13 25.15 14.41 5.11
CA ALA A 13 26.59 14.61 5.22
C ALA A 13 27.30 13.28 5.48
N ILE A 14 26.81 12.48 6.43
CA ILE A 14 27.32 11.14 6.73
C ILE A 14 27.33 10.26 5.47
N ARG A 15 26.25 10.29 4.67
CA ARG A 15 26.14 9.52 3.42
C ARG A 15 27.04 10.02 2.28
N SER A 16 27.61 11.21 2.39
CA SER A 16 28.50 11.78 1.38
C SER A 16 29.97 11.38 1.56
N ILE A 17 30.32 10.80 2.71
CA ILE A 17 31.67 10.35 3.04
C ILE A 17 31.96 9.06 2.25
N LYS A 18 33.06 9.06 1.48
CA LYS A 18 33.59 7.86 0.80
C LYS A 18 34.25 6.96 1.86
N ASP A 19 34.08 5.64 1.75
CA ASP A 19 34.55 4.62 2.72
C ASP A 19 33.64 4.41 3.95
N GLN A 20 32.35 4.20 3.68
CA GLN A 20 31.29 4.10 4.69
C GLN A 20 31.03 2.68 5.23
N GLU A 21 31.81 1.67 4.82
CA GLU A 21 31.47 0.28 5.13
C GLU A 21 31.49 0.00 6.65
N ASP A 22 32.37 0.67 7.39
CA ASP A 22 32.56 0.50 8.85
C ASP A 22 32.01 1.68 9.69
N PHE A 23 31.43 2.71 9.06
CA PHE A 23 30.90 3.85 9.80
C PHE A 23 29.54 3.53 10.43
N HIS A 24 29.51 3.37 11.75
CA HIS A 24 28.30 3.20 12.54
C HIS A 24 27.85 4.52 13.16
N PHE A 25 26.66 4.97 12.79
CA PHE A 25 26.09 6.18 13.37
C PHE A 25 25.45 5.87 14.74
N ALA A 26 26.24 5.97 15.81
CA ALA A 26 25.84 5.62 17.17
C ALA A 26 24.60 6.38 17.68
N GLN A 27 24.39 7.62 17.22
CA GLN A 27 23.25 8.45 17.64
C GLN A 27 21.94 8.14 16.90
N LYS A 28 21.97 7.21 15.93
CA LYS A 28 20.78 6.82 15.15
C LYS A 28 19.60 6.43 16.05
N PRO A 29 19.72 5.50 17.02
CA PRO A 29 18.57 5.05 17.81
C PRO A 29 17.96 6.20 18.63
N THR A 30 18.81 7.07 19.19
CA THR A 30 18.38 8.26 19.95
C THR A 30 17.58 9.21 19.06
N LEU A 31 18.09 9.53 17.87
CA LEU A 31 17.41 10.42 16.93
C LEU A 31 16.10 9.80 16.43
N THR A 32 16.10 8.51 16.08
CA THR A 32 14.90 7.78 15.68
C THR A 32 13.82 7.86 16.77
N ARG A 33 14.17 7.56 18.02
CA ARG A 33 13.24 7.62 19.16
C ARG A 33 12.67 9.03 19.36
N LEU A 34 13.50 10.07 19.24
CA LEU A 34 13.05 11.46 19.37
C LEU A 34 12.08 11.85 18.25
N VAL A 35 12.39 11.49 17.00
CA VAL A 35 11.54 11.78 15.84
C VAL A 35 10.22 11.01 15.93
N MET A 36 10.23 9.75 16.36
CA MET A 36 9.03 8.95 16.60
C MET A 36 8.18 9.52 17.74
N ALA A 37 8.80 9.99 18.83
CA ALA A 37 8.07 10.63 19.91
C ALA A 37 7.34 11.88 19.42
N ILE A 38 7.97 12.67 18.54
CA ILE A 38 7.34 13.83 17.90
C ILE A 38 6.13 13.41 17.05
N LEU A 39 6.22 12.31 16.28
CA LEU A 39 5.07 11.79 15.53
C LEU A 39 3.92 11.34 16.45
N LYS A 40 4.24 10.70 17.58
CA LYS A 40 3.22 10.19 18.53
C LYS A 40 2.43 11.30 19.23
N VAL A 41 3.05 12.45 19.49
CA VAL A 41 2.38 13.56 20.18
C VAL A 41 1.59 14.48 19.24
N GLU A 42 1.78 14.35 17.93
CA GLU A 42 1.06 15.17 16.95
C GLU A 42 -0.41 14.74 16.85
N PRO A 43 -1.36 15.70 16.84
CA PRO A 43 -2.80 15.46 16.91
C PRO A 43 -3.33 14.76 15.66
N THR A 44 -3.79 13.51 15.75
CA THR A 44 -4.14 12.65 14.59
C THR A 44 -5.43 13.05 13.87
N ASP A 45 -6.16 14.03 14.41
CA ASP A 45 -7.39 14.59 13.89
C ASP A 45 -7.17 15.76 12.92
N HIS A 46 -6.07 16.50 13.06
CA HIS A 46 -5.81 17.69 12.25
C HIS A 46 -4.33 17.88 11.87
N LEU A 47 -4.10 18.47 10.69
CA LEU A 47 -2.77 18.78 10.15
C LEU A 47 -2.58 20.29 10.03
N ALA A 48 -1.95 20.89 11.04
CA ALA A 48 -1.68 22.33 11.08
C ALA A 48 -0.25 22.71 10.67
N SER A 49 0.68 21.73 10.65
CA SER A 49 2.11 22.01 10.50
C SER A 49 2.85 20.94 9.69
N PRO A 50 4.01 21.26 9.08
CA PRO A 50 4.82 20.30 8.33
C PRO A 50 5.61 19.33 9.21
N VAL A 51 5.34 19.28 10.52
CA VAL A 51 6.11 18.46 11.46
C VAL A 51 6.09 16.98 11.07
N ARG A 52 4.93 16.44 10.67
CA ARG A 52 4.81 15.05 10.20
C ARG A 52 5.64 14.77 8.96
N THR A 53 5.52 15.62 7.94
CA THR A 53 6.30 15.53 6.71
C THR A 53 7.80 15.53 7.02
N MET A 54 8.27 16.49 7.82
CA MET A 54 9.68 16.59 8.20
C MET A 54 10.16 15.42 9.06
N ALA A 55 9.30 14.87 9.93
CA ALA A 55 9.62 13.70 10.73
C ALA A 55 9.79 12.47 9.85
N MET A 56 8.86 12.24 8.92
CA MET A 56 8.93 11.12 7.97
C MET A 56 10.13 11.22 7.05
N ASP A 57 10.45 12.42 6.56
CA ASP A 57 11.67 12.66 5.77
C ASP A 57 12.92 12.35 6.58
N ALA A 58 13.00 12.84 7.83
CA ALA A 58 14.13 12.56 8.72
C ALA A 58 14.30 11.05 8.99
N LEU A 59 13.21 10.32 9.25
CA LEU A 59 13.22 8.86 9.41
C LEU A 59 13.66 8.15 8.14
N SER A 60 13.23 8.62 6.97
CA SER A 60 13.61 8.10 5.65
C SER A 60 15.10 8.31 5.33
N HIS A 61 15.70 9.35 5.90
CA HIS A 61 17.14 9.57 5.80
C HIS A 61 17.92 8.71 6.80
N LEU A 62 17.41 8.56 8.03
CA LEU A 62 18.00 7.69 9.05
C LEU A 62 17.95 6.21 8.65
N SER A 63 16.90 5.75 7.96
CA SER A 63 16.77 4.36 7.48
C SER A 63 17.91 3.93 6.57
N LYS A 64 18.51 4.89 5.85
CA LYS A 64 19.61 4.68 4.90
C LYS A 64 20.99 4.60 5.56
N LEU A 65 21.12 4.92 6.85
CA LEU A 65 22.39 4.86 7.58
C LEU A 65 22.61 3.51 8.28
N ARG A 66 23.89 3.15 8.47
CA ARG A 66 24.31 2.00 9.30
C ARG A 66 24.44 2.40 10.79
N PRO A 67 24.12 1.50 11.75
CA PRO A 67 23.50 0.19 11.56
C PRO A 67 22.05 0.32 11.07
N PHE A 68 21.56 -0.64 10.30
CA PHE A 68 20.19 -0.63 9.79
C PHE A 68 19.19 -1.01 10.90
N TYR A 69 17.92 -0.60 10.74
CA TYR A 69 16.88 -0.95 11.71
C TYR A 69 16.66 -2.46 11.74
N SER A 70 16.34 -3.00 12.92
CA SER A 70 15.82 -4.36 13.04
C SER A 70 14.43 -4.47 12.40
N ILE A 71 13.95 -5.71 12.23
CA ILE A 71 12.60 -5.98 11.70
C ILE A 71 11.55 -5.35 12.63
N GLU A 72 11.74 -5.49 13.94
CA GLU A 72 10.85 -4.98 14.98
C GLU A 72 10.85 -3.45 15.01
N GLU A 73 12.03 -2.81 14.95
CA GLU A 73 12.14 -1.34 14.90
C GLU A 73 11.47 -0.79 13.64
N SER A 74 11.71 -1.44 12.49
CA SER A 74 11.07 -1.07 11.23
C SER A 74 9.55 -1.19 11.31
N LYS A 75 9.05 -2.29 11.88
CA LYS A 75 7.61 -2.53 12.06
C LYS A 75 6.97 -1.50 12.98
N GLU A 76 7.61 -1.15 14.10
CA GLU A 76 7.12 -0.11 15.00
C GLU A 76 7.08 1.26 14.29
N LEU A 77 8.16 1.61 13.57
CA LEU A 77 8.25 2.83 12.77
C LEU A 77 7.13 2.92 11.74
N MET A 78 6.86 1.83 11.03
CA MET A 78 5.78 1.72 10.06
C MET A 78 4.42 1.92 10.74
N ASP A 79 4.11 1.18 11.80
CA ASP A 79 2.81 1.28 12.48
C ASP A 79 2.52 2.68 13.00
N ILE A 80 3.50 3.34 13.62
CA ILE A 80 3.35 4.72 14.12
C ILE A 80 3.15 5.71 12.98
N SER A 81 3.91 5.56 11.89
CA SER A 81 3.82 6.45 10.73
C SER A 81 2.48 6.29 10.01
N LEU A 82 2.01 5.05 9.86
CA LEU A 82 0.71 4.71 9.31
C LEU A 82 -0.40 5.30 10.16
N HIS A 83 -0.38 5.09 11.47
CA HIS A 83 -1.38 5.65 12.39
C HIS A 83 -1.41 7.17 12.33
N SER A 84 -0.24 7.83 12.30
CA SER A 84 -0.15 9.28 12.25
C SER A 84 -0.76 9.91 10.98
N VAL A 85 -0.91 9.17 9.88
CA VAL A 85 -1.30 9.75 8.58
C VAL A 85 -2.57 9.15 8.02
N ILE A 86 -2.80 7.85 8.17
CA ILE A 86 -4.03 7.21 7.70
C ILE A 86 -5.23 7.71 8.52
N SER A 87 -5.05 7.99 9.82
CA SER A 87 -6.12 8.55 10.66
C SER A 87 -6.49 9.99 10.31
N LEU A 88 -5.65 10.72 9.55
CA LEU A 88 -5.94 12.12 9.20
C LEU A 88 -7.17 12.19 8.30
N GLN A 89 -8.08 13.11 8.65
CA GLN A 89 -9.20 13.42 7.79
C GLN A 89 -8.71 14.23 6.57
N PRO A 90 -9.31 14.00 5.38
CA PRO A 90 -9.01 14.80 4.22
C PRO A 90 -9.38 16.27 4.48
N PRO A 91 -8.57 17.23 4.01
CA PRO A 91 -8.86 18.65 4.20
C PRO A 91 -10.10 19.08 3.41
N GLY A 92 -10.83 20.06 3.96
CA GLY A 92 -11.94 20.72 3.24
C GLY A 92 -11.46 21.55 2.04
N GLU A 93 -12.40 22.08 1.26
CA GLU A 93 -12.09 22.76 0.00
C GLU A 93 -11.43 24.13 0.17
N ASP A 94 -11.53 24.74 1.35
CA ASP A 94 -11.31 26.18 1.53
C ASP A 94 -9.83 26.58 1.74
N ASN A 95 -8.89 25.63 1.85
CA ASN A 95 -7.50 25.96 2.16
C ASN A 95 -6.47 25.15 1.37
N GLU A 96 -5.97 25.74 0.27
CA GLU A 96 -4.94 25.15 -0.58
C GLU A 96 -3.61 24.87 0.12
N SER A 97 -3.26 25.66 1.13
CA SER A 97 -2.03 25.42 1.89
C SER A 97 -2.11 24.13 2.70
N ILE A 98 -3.29 23.83 3.28
CA ILE A 98 -3.53 22.59 4.03
C ILE A 98 -3.64 21.41 3.07
N LYS A 99 -4.27 21.57 1.89
CA LYS A 99 -4.28 20.52 0.84
C LYS A 99 -2.86 20.13 0.42
N THR A 100 -2.02 21.14 0.17
CA THR A 100 -0.60 20.93 -0.18
C THR A 100 0.14 20.22 0.95
N LEU A 101 -0.07 20.64 2.20
CA LEU A 101 0.55 20.03 3.37
C LEU A 101 0.14 18.57 3.56
N TYR A 102 -1.14 18.27 3.36
CA TYR A 102 -1.71 16.93 3.43
C TYR A 102 -1.14 16.03 2.32
N ALA A 103 -1.11 16.51 1.08
CA ALA A 103 -0.52 15.78 -0.05
C ALA A 103 0.98 15.49 0.18
N ASN A 104 1.73 16.48 0.69
CA ASN A 104 3.14 16.28 1.04
C ASN A 104 3.32 15.26 2.16
N THR A 105 2.43 15.24 3.15
CA THR A 105 2.48 14.27 4.25
C THR A 105 2.23 12.84 3.76
N LEU A 106 1.25 12.64 2.86
CA LEU A 106 1.02 11.34 2.23
C LEU A 106 2.22 10.88 1.40
N ARG A 107 2.81 11.78 0.62
CA ARG A 107 4.01 11.47 -0.17
C ARG A 107 5.20 11.10 0.72
N SER A 108 5.42 11.82 1.82
CA SER A 108 6.51 11.48 2.76
C SER A 108 6.25 10.14 3.46
N LEU A 109 5.00 9.74 3.70
CA LEU A 109 4.67 8.40 4.19
C LEU A 109 5.06 7.33 3.18
N GLU A 110 4.65 7.48 1.91
CA GLU A 110 5.00 6.56 0.82
C GLU A 110 6.53 6.38 0.71
N GLN A 111 7.26 7.49 0.70
CA GLN A 111 8.72 7.49 0.63
C GLN A 111 9.39 6.86 1.86
N LEU A 112 8.82 7.04 3.05
CA LEU A 112 9.28 6.37 4.26
C LEU A 112 9.08 4.87 4.15
N MET A 113 7.88 4.42 3.77
CA MET A 113 7.57 3.00 3.61
C MET A 113 8.49 2.35 2.58
N GLU A 114 8.71 3.00 1.43
CA GLU A 114 9.68 2.57 0.43
C GLU A 114 11.08 2.43 1.03
N SER A 115 11.56 3.44 1.77
CA SER A 115 12.92 3.43 2.33
C SER A 115 13.14 2.31 3.35
N LEU A 116 12.10 1.97 4.13
CA LEU A 116 12.15 0.88 5.10
C LEU A 116 12.04 -0.48 4.41
N MET A 117 11.27 -0.57 3.32
CA MET A 117 11.12 -1.78 2.52
C MET A 117 12.31 -2.10 1.61
N GLN A 118 13.06 -1.11 1.11
CA GLN A 118 14.16 -1.32 0.13
C GLN A 118 15.18 -2.42 0.51
N ARG A 119 15.31 -2.74 1.79
CA ARG A 119 16.21 -3.80 2.28
C ARG A 119 15.53 -5.16 2.50
N GLN A 120 14.20 -5.18 2.58
CA GLN A 120 13.34 -6.35 2.79
C GLN A 120 12.32 -6.45 1.66
N LEU A 121 12.76 -6.22 0.41
CA LEU A 121 11.93 -6.41 -0.80
C LEU A 121 11.81 -7.91 -1.11
N ASP A 122 11.29 -8.67 -0.15
CA ASP A 122 10.96 -10.07 -0.31
C ASP A 122 9.45 -10.29 -0.11
N PRO A 123 8.91 -11.44 -0.55
CA PRO A 123 7.50 -11.77 -0.37
C PRO A 123 6.97 -11.65 1.07
N ARG A 124 7.83 -11.90 2.07
CA ARG A 124 7.46 -11.87 3.48
C ARG A 124 7.37 -10.43 3.98
N GLY A 125 8.35 -9.59 3.65
CA GLY A 125 8.34 -8.17 3.98
C GLY A 125 7.14 -7.45 3.37
N LEU A 126 6.78 -7.78 2.12
CA LEU A 126 5.54 -7.28 1.50
C LEU A 126 4.29 -7.72 2.28
N GLN A 127 4.20 -9.01 2.64
CA GLN A 127 3.06 -9.53 3.39
C GLN A 127 2.93 -8.89 4.78
N GLU A 128 4.04 -8.72 5.50
CA GLU A 128 4.07 -8.08 6.82
C GLU A 128 3.57 -6.63 6.75
N MET A 129 3.96 -5.90 5.70
CA MET A 129 3.48 -4.55 5.46
C MET A 129 1.99 -4.48 5.18
N VAL A 130 1.51 -5.36 4.32
CA VAL A 130 0.07 -5.42 4.00
C VAL A 130 -0.74 -5.80 5.25
N HIS A 131 -0.20 -6.65 6.12
CA HIS A 131 -0.84 -6.98 7.40
C HIS A 131 -0.95 -5.76 8.34
N LEU A 132 0.02 -4.84 8.34
CA LEU A 132 -0.11 -3.56 9.07
C LEU A 132 -1.21 -2.67 8.48
N LEU A 133 -1.46 -2.77 7.17
CA LEU A 133 -2.51 -2.02 6.47
C LEU A 133 -3.90 -2.65 6.61
N GLU A 134 -3.99 -3.94 6.94
CA GLU A 134 -5.24 -4.71 7.02
C GLU A 134 -6.31 -4.01 7.86
N LYS A 135 -5.96 -3.55 9.07
CA LYS A 135 -6.89 -2.83 9.96
C LYS A 135 -7.45 -1.55 9.35
N TRP A 136 -6.71 -0.90 8.44
CA TRP A 136 -7.11 0.34 7.80
C TRP A 136 -7.88 0.09 6.50
N ILE A 137 -7.51 -0.94 5.75
CA ILE A 137 -8.23 -1.40 4.56
C ILE A 137 -9.65 -1.84 4.94
N LEU A 138 -9.80 -2.45 6.10
CA LEU A 138 -11.08 -2.90 6.65
C LEU A 138 -11.78 -1.85 7.53
N SER A 139 -11.32 -0.59 7.53
CA SER A 139 -11.92 0.47 8.36
C SER A 139 -13.30 0.88 7.85
N GLU A 140 -14.22 1.22 8.75
CA GLU A 140 -15.53 1.79 8.40
C GLU A 140 -15.41 3.17 7.71
N LYS A 141 -14.29 3.88 7.94
CA LYS A 141 -14.07 5.22 7.40
C LYS A 141 -13.50 5.17 5.98
N GLU A 142 -14.23 5.75 5.03
CA GLU A 142 -13.86 5.73 3.61
C GLU A 142 -12.48 6.33 3.33
N TRP A 143 -12.13 7.44 4.00
CA TRP A 143 -10.85 8.11 3.81
C TRP A 143 -9.66 7.32 4.37
N GLU A 144 -9.88 6.44 5.35
CA GLU A 144 -8.84 5.55 5.89
C GLU A 144 -8.62 4.40 4.92
N ARG A 145 -9.70 3.77 4.44
CA ARG A 145 -9.64 2.70 3.43
C ARG A 145 -8.95 3.17 2.15
N GLU A 146 -9.34 4.34 1.64
CA GLU A 146 -8.75 4.88 0.42
C GLU A 146 -7.24 5.11 0.56
N LYS A 147 -6.81 5.73 1.67
CA LYS A 147 -5.38 5.95 1.95
C LYS A 147 -4.61 4.64 2.07
N ALA A 148 -5.15 3.68 2.81
CA ALA A 148 -4.52 2.39 3.03
C ALA A 148 -4.40 1.58 1.73
N THR A 149 -5.44 1.57 0.92
CA THR A 149 -5.45 0.87 -0.38
C THR A 149 -4.51 1.53 -1.38
N ASN A 150 -4.45 2.87 -1.45
CA ASN A 150 -3.46 3.56 -2.30
C ASN A 150 -2.02 3.27 -1.86
N LEU A 151 -1.77 3.23 -0.55
CA LEU A 151 -0.45 2.88 -0.04
C LEU A 151 -0.10 1.43 -0.35
N HIS A 152 -1.04 0.48 -0.20
CA HIS A 152 -0.85 -0.91 -0.63
C HIS A 152 -0.50 -0.98 -2.13
N LEU A 153 -1.22 -0.26 -2.99
CA LEU A 153 -0.91 -0.19 -4.42
C LEU A 153 0.52 0.32 -4.67
N HIS A 154 0.94 1.38 -3.97
CA HIS A 154 2.29 1.92 -4.10
C HIS A 154 3.36 0.88 -3.71
N LEU A 155 3.18 0.17 -2.60
CA LEU A 155 4.10 -0.88 -2.15
C LEU A 155 4.17 -2.05 -3.15
N MET A 156 3.02 -2.44 -3.70
CA MET A 156 2.93 -3.44 -4.75
C MET A 156 3.68 -3.02 -6.00
N GLN A 157 3.55 -1.76 -6.43
CA GLN A 157 4.30 -1.23 -7.57
C GLN A 157 5.81 -1.26 -7.34
N ILE A 158 6.29 -0.87 -6.16
CA ILE A 158 7.70 -0.96 -5.79
C ILE A 158 8.17 -2.42 -5.86
N TYR A 159 7.38 -3.35 -5.31
CA TYR A 159 7.70 -4.77 -5.33
C TYR A 159 7.76 -5.32 -6.77
N VAL A 160 6.73 -5.06 -7.59
CA VAL A 160 6.69 -5.46 -9.01
C VAL A 160 7.87 -4.89 -9.79
N GLN A 161 8.20 -3.60 -9.58
CA GLN A 161 9.35 -2.98 -10.22
C GLN A 161 10.65 -3.68 -9.83
N SER A 162 10.80 -4.08 -8.56
CA SER A 162 11.99 -4.80 -8.09
C SER A 162 12.12 -6.21 -8.67
N VAL A 163 10.99 -6.91 -8.89
CA VAL A 163 10.94 -8.26 -9.49
C VAL A 163 11.07 -8.20 -11.02
N GLY A 164 10.51 -7.16 -11.66
CA GLY A 164 10.48 -7.00 -13.12
C GLY A 164 11.81 -6.61 -13.77
N VAL A 165 12.85 -6.25 -13.00
CA VAL A 165 14.18 -5.90 -13.56
C VAL A 165 14.89 -7.10 -14.19
N CYS A 166 14.44 -8.34 -13.97
CA CYS A 166 15.08 -9.53 -14.52
C CYS A 166 14.39 -10.16 -15.75
N SER A 167 13.26 -9.64 -16.26
CA SER A 167 12.54 -10.27 -17.39
C SER A 167 12.24 -9.39 -18.62
N ARG A 168 12.71 -8.13 -18.68
CA ARG A 168 12.77 -7.41 -19.97
C ARG A 168 13.98 -7.89 -20.77
N VAL A 169 13.81 -9.02 -21.46
CA VAL A 169 14.61 -9.32 -22.65
C VAL A 169 14.36 -8.17 -23.64
N PRO A 170 15.37 -7.41 -24.09
CA PRO A 170 15.18 -6.50 -25.20
C PRO A 170 14.90 -7.34 -26.44
N SER A 171 13.64 -7.42 -26.86
CA SER A 171 13.35 -7.82 -28.23
C SER A 171 13.87 -6.70 -29.12
N THR A 172 14.91 -7.04 -29.87
CA THR A 172 15.65 -6.28 -30.89
C THR A 172 16.74 -5.33 -30.40
N GLY A 173 17.94 -5.56 -30.94
CA GLY A 173 19.20 -5.08 -30.41
C GLY A 173 19.46 -3.60 -30.61
N PHE A 174 20.02 -2.99 -29.57
CA PHE A 174 20.86 -1.80 -29.65
C PHE A 174 21.92 -1.90 -28.56
N THR A 175 23.20 -1.86 -28.93
CA THR A 175 24.31 -1.71 -28.00
C THR A 175 24.49 -0.24 -27.66
N LEU A 176 24.62 0.09 -26.36
CA LEU A 176 25.69 0.94 -25.80
C LEU A 176 25.37 1.40 -24.36
N SER A 177 26.20 0.93 -23.43
CA SER A 177 26.85 1.67 -22.35
C SER A 177 26.01 2.54 -21.40
N SER A 178 25.75 2.04 -20.19
CA SER A 178 26.22 2.74 -18.98
C SER A 178 26.08 1.94 -17.68
N ARG A 179 27.24 1.80 -17.01
CA ARG A 179 27.50 1.80 -15.56
C ARG A 179 26.80 0.79 -14.66
N HIS A 180 27.61 -0.21 -14.29
CA HIS A 180 27.71 -0.86 -12.98
C HIS A 180 26.82 -0.26 -11.88
N ARG A 181 25.72 -0.95 -11.58
CA ARG A 181 25.26 -1.14 -10.21
C ARG A 181 25.40 -2.63 -9.92
N ALA A 182 26.30 -2.96 -8.99
CA ALA A 182 26.54 -4.32 -8.56
C ALA A 182 25.21 -4.97 -8.18
N ALA A 183 24.88 -6.05 -8.88
CA ALA A 183 23.81 -6.95 -8.50
C ALA A 183 24.21 -7.61 -7.18
N SER A 184 23.68 -7.10 -6.06
CA SER A 184 23.51 -7.93 -4.87
C SER A 184 22.45 -8.97 -5.22
N GLY A 185 22.90 -10.10 -5.78
CA GLY A 185 22.05 -11.21 -6.17
C GLY A 185 21.41 -11.84 -4.95
N GLN A 186 20.18 -11.44 -4.65
CA GLN A 186 19.26 -12.28 -3.91
C GLN A 186 18.38 -13.02 -4.93
N PRO A 187 18.32 -14.37 -4.88
CA PRO A 187 17.40 -15.14 -5.71
C PRO A 187 15.96 -14.65 -5.44
N GLN A 188 15.31 -14.12 -6.47
CA GLN A 188 13.99 -13.52 -6.35
C GLN A 188 12.94 -14.62 -6.19
N ILE A 189 12.28 -14.64 -5.03
CA ILE A 189 11.29 -15.68 -4.69
C ILE A 189 9.93 -15.18 -5.20
N PRO A 190 9.29 -15.87 -6.16
CA PRO A 190 7.91 -15.56 -6.53
C PRO A 190 6.98 -15.73 -5.32
N LEU A 191 5.89 -14.95 -5.24
CA LEU A 191 4.89 -15.07 -4.19
C LEU A 191 4.43 -16.52 -4.07
N LYS A 192 4.54 -17.13 -2.89
CA LYS A 192 3.98 -18.47 -2.66
C LYS A 192 2.46 -18.43 -2.84
N LEU A 193 1.85 -19.51 -3.32
CA LEU A 193 0.40 -19.59 -3.58
C LEU A 193 -0.44 -19.16 -2.36
N GLY A 194 -0.02 -19.50 -1.14
CA GLY A 194 -0.70 -19.06 0.09
C GLY A 194 -0.58 -17.55 0.38
N GLN A 195 0.54 -16.92 0.03
CA GLN A 195 0.73 -15.47 0.18
C GLN A 195 -0.11 -14.71 -0.84
N PHE A 196 -0.13 -15.20 -2.08
CA PHE A 196 -1.00 -14.69 -3.13
C PHE A 196 -2.49 -14.76 -2.69
N GLY A 197 -2.94 -15.91 -2.21
CA GLY A 197 -4.31 -16.08 -1.73
C GLY A 197 -4.69 -15.13 -0.59
N THR A 198 -3.74 -14.86 0.33
CA THR A 198 -3.96 -13.91 1.44
C THR A 198 -4.11 -12.47 0.92
N LEU A 199 -3.20 -12.03 0.04
CA LEU A 199 -3.24 -10.68 -0.54
C LEU A 199 -4.49 -10.45 -1.39
N VAL A 200 -4.86 -11.44 -2.21
CA VAL A 200 -6.10 -11.40 -3.01
C VAL A 200 -7.32 -11.42 -2.11
N GLY A 201 -7.35 -12.28 -1.09
CA GLY A 201 -8.48 -12.39 -0.15
C GLY A 201 -8.74 -11.09 0.61
N LEU A 202 -7.70 -10.34 0.96
CA LEU A 202 -7.82 -9.05 1.61
C LEU A 202 -8.37 -7.96 0.67
N ILE A 203 -7.89 -7.93 -0.58
CA ILE A 203 -8.17 -6.81 -1.48
C ILE A 203 -9.39 -7.01 -2.39
N ALA A 204 -9.77 -8.26 -2.68
CA ALA A 204 -10.87 -8.57 -3.57
C ALA A 204 -12.21 -7.97 -3.11
N PRO A 205 -12.60 -8.00 -1.81
CA PRO A 205 -13.82 -7.35 -1.35
C PRO A 205 -13.85 -5.83 -1.61
N CYS A 206 -12.68 -5.18 -1.58
CA CYS A 206 -12.55 -3.73 -1.79
C CYS A 206 -12.81 -3.31 -3.25
N THR A 207 -12.88 -4.25 -4.20
CA THR A 207 -13.33 -3.95 -5.58
C THR A 207 -14.80 -3.58 -5.66
N CYS A 208 -15.58 -3.92 -4.63
CA CYS A 208 -16.99 -3.56 -4.47
C CYS A 208 -17.20 -2.42 -3.46
N ASP A 209 -16.15 -1.70 -3.06
CA ASP A 209 -16.24 -0.60 -2.08
C ASP A 209 -17.19 0.52 -2.56
N THR A 210 -17.87 1.19 -1.63
CA THR A 210 -18.71 2.36 -1.92
C THR A 210 -17.90 3.47 -2.59
N HIS A 211 -16.64 3.65 -2.16
CA HIS A 211 -15.76 4.71 -2.61
C HIS A 211 -15.02 4.35 -3.91
N GLN A 212 -15.23 5.16 -4.96
CA GLN A 212 -14.72 4.87 -6.31
C GLN A 212 -13.19 4.73 -6.38
N ARG A 213 -12.44 5.61 -5.70
CA ARG A 213 -10.97 5.56 -5.74
C ARG A 213 -10.43 4.29 -5.09
N THR A 214 -11.11 3.81 -4.05
CA THR A 214 -10.77 2.54 -3.39
C THR A 214 -10.97 1.38 -4.35
N ARG A 215 -12.10 1.31 -5.06
CA ARG A 215 -12.35 0.27 -6.08
C ARG A 215 -11.27 0.26 -7.16
N VAL A 216 -10.94 1.42 -7.72
CA VAL A 216 -9.92 1.55 -8.78
C VAL A 216 -8.54 1.11 -8.29
N ALA A 217 -8.14 1.54 -7.09
CA ALA A 217 -6.87 1.13 -6.52
C ALA A 217 -6.83 -0.38 -6.23
N SER A 218 -7.93 -0.96 -5.70
CA SER A 218 -8.06 -2.40 -5.49
C SER A 218 -7.99 -3.20 -6.79
N THR A 219 -8.62 -2.75 -7.87
CA THR A 219 -8.50 -3.40 -9.19
C THR A 219 -7.08 -3.35 -9.72
N ASN A 220 -6.35 -2.25 -9.51
CA ASN A 220 -4.95 -2.12 -9.92
C ASN A 220 -4.03 -3.05 -9.11
N ILE A 221 -4.29 -3.22 -7.80
CA ILE A 221 -3.58 -4.19 -6.95
C ILE A 221 -3.82 -5.61 -7.46
N LEU A 222 -5.07 -5.99 -7.74
CA LEU A 222 -5.38 -7.31 -8.27
C LEU A 222 -4.72 -7.56 -9.62
N SER A 223 -4.73 -6.58 -10.54
CA SER A 223 -4.00 -6.69 -11.80
C SER A 223 -2.52 -6.95 -11.56
N SER A 224 -1.89 -6.18 -10.67
CA SER A 224 -0.47 -6.33 -10.33
C SER A 224 -0.17 -7.71 -9.72
N LEU A 225 -1.06 -8.24 -8.88
CA LEU A 225 -0.94 -9.59 -8.32
C LEU A 225 -1.04 -10.68 -9.39
N LEU A 226 -1.99 -10.54 -10.32
CA LEU A 226 -2.19 -11.48 -11.43
C LEU A 226 -0.99 -11.48 -12.38
N ASP A 227 -0.42 -10.32 -12.68
CA ASP A 227 0.78 -10.19 -13.51
C ASP A 227 1.98 -10.91 -12.88
N LEU A 228 2.17 -10.76 -11.56
CA LEU A 228 3.21 -11.47 -10.82
C LEU A 228 3.01 -12.99 -10.83
N HIS A 229 1.76 -13.46 -10.79
CA HIS A 229 1.46 -14.89 -10.85
C HIS A 229 1.62 -15.46 -12.26
N GLY A 230 1.26 -14.70 -13.30
CA GLY A 230 1.44 -15.08 -14.70
C GLY A 230 2.90 -15.20 -15.12
N MET A 231 3.77 -14.35 -14.57
CA MET A 231 5.23 -14.39 -14.82
C MET A 231 5.85 -15.73 -14.41
N GLY A 232 5.30 -16.42 -13.39
CA GLY A 232 5.78 -17.73 -12.94
C GLY A 232 5.42 -18.91 -13.86
N ARG A 233 4.50 -18.72 -14.84
CA ARG A 233 4.08 -19.78 -15.77
C ARG A 233 4.81 -19.75 -17.11
N ALA A 234 5.38 -18.61 -17.50
CA ALA A 234 6.09 -18.49 -18.78
C ALA A 234 7.45 -19.24 -18.83
N GLY A 235 7.95 -19.74 -17.70
CA GLY A 235 9.25 -20.43 -17.60
C GLY A 235 9.22 -21.96 -17.73
N HIS A 236 8.06 -22.59 -17.94
CA HIS A 236 7.97 -24.07 -17.92
C HIS A 236 7.35 -24.70 -19.18
N GLU A 237 7.08 -23.92 -20.23
CA GLU A 237 6.54 -24.42 -21.49
C GLU A 237 7.51 -24.14 -22.65
N GLY A 238 8.63 -24.85 -22.62
CA GLY A 238 9.70 -24.80 -23.61
C GLY A 238 10.28 -26.18 -23.88
N ARG A 239 9.42 -27.17 -24.16
CA ARG A 239 9.85 -28.38 -24.88
C ARG A 239 9.04 -28.46 -26.17
N PRO A 240 9.67 -28.34 -27.35
CA PRO A 240 9.01 -28.72 -28.58
C PRO A 240 8.76 -30.23 -28.53
N LEU A 241 7.48 -30.62 -28.51
CA LEU A 241 7.06 -31.97 -28.82
C LEU A 241 7.48 -32.26 -30.26
N GLN A 242 8.57 -33.02 -30.41
CA GLN A 242 8.90 -33.66 -31.67
C GLN A 242 7.71 -34.53 -32.08
N ALA A 243 7.06 -34.12 -33.17
CA ALA A 243 6.01 -34.86 -33.83
C ALA A 243 6.59 -36.19 -34.34
N ASN A 244 6.33 -37.29 -33.62
CA ASN A 244 6.50 -38.61 -34.19
C ASN A 244 5.15 -39.04 -34.77
N ARG A 245 5.07 -38.98 -36.09
CA ARG A 245 3.89 -39.31 -36.88
C ARG A 245 4.00 -40.78 -37.28
N GLN A 246 3.37 -41.69 -36.54
CA GLN A 246 3.06 -43.03 -37.02
C GLN A 246 1.65 -43.45 -36.59
N ALA A 247 0.97 -44.08 -37.54
CA ALA A 247 -0.46 -44.23 -37.68
C ALA A 247 -1.04 -45.38 -36.85
N ALA A 248 -2.32 -45.26 -36.46
CA ALA A 248 -3.38 -46.24 -36.78
C ALA A 248 -4.69 -45.93 -36.05
N GLY A 249 -5.80 -46.08 -36.78
CA GLY A 249 -6.98 -46.81 -36.30
C GLY A 249 -8.03 -46.02 -35.52
N GLY A 250 -9.23 -45.93 -36.09
CA GLY A 250 -10.37 -45.24 -35.48
C GLY A 250 -11.00 -45.97 -34.30
N GLY A 251 -11.95 -45.30 -33.65
CA GLY A 251 -12.71 -45.87 -32.55
C GLY A 251 -13.47 -44.80 -31.78
N SER A 252 -14.75 -45.04 -31.55
CA SER A 252 -15.77 -44.11 -31.10
C SER A 252 -15.91 -44.05 -29.57
N ALA A 253 -16.56 -42.97 -29.12
CA ALA A 253 -17.44 -42.86 -27.95
C ALA A 253 -16.89 -42.59 -26.53
N ALA A 254 -17.59 -41.61 -25.92
CA ALA A 254 -18.00 -41.49 -24.51
C ALA A 254 -17.03 -40.93 -23.45
N GLY A 255 -17.52 -39.94 -22.70
CA GLY A 255 -16.99 -39.55 -21.39
C GLY A 255 -17.19 -38.07 -21.04
N LEU A 256 -18.16 -37.79 -20.18
CA LEU A 256 -18.62 -36.46 -19.70
C LEU A 256 -17.66 -35.83 -18.63
N PRO A 257 -18.06 -34.81 -17.82
CA PRO A 257 -17.67 -33.42 -17.99
C PRO A 257 -16.89 -32.84 -16.78
N TRP A 258 -16.18 -31.72 -16.96
CA TRP A 258 -15.72 -30.92 -15.81
C TRP A 258 -16.80 -29.92 -15.41
N GLY A 259 -17.11 -29.92 -14.11
CA GLY A 259 -18.15 -29.12 -13.49
C GLY A 259 -17.95 -27.62 -13.68
N SER A 260 -19.05 -26.95 -13.99
CA SER A 260 -19.13 -25.50 -14.08
C SER A 260 -19.05 -24.87 -12.69
N VAL A 261 -18.13 -23.92 -12.54
CA VAL A 261 -18.14 -22.94 -11.45
C VAL A 261 -19.25 -21.94 -11.78
N THR A 262 -20.27 -21.90 -10.94
CA THR A 262 -21.39 -20.96 -11.04
C THR A 262 -20.91 -19.54 -10.77
N VAL A 263 -20.92 -18.70 -11.82
CA VAL A 263 -20.82 -17.25 -11.72
C VAL A 263 -22.14 -16.72 -11.17
N CYS A 264 -22.08 -15.99 -10.04
CA CYS A 264 -23.25 -15.26 -9.53
C CYS A 264 -23.68 -14.19 -10.55
N GLY A 265 -24.85 -14.40 -11.13
CA GLY A 265 -25.48 -13.51 -12.09
C GLY A 265 -26.06 -12.26 -11.45
N VAL A 266 -25.80 -11.13 -12.10
CA VAL A 266 -26.46 -9.84 -11.93
C VAL A 266 -27.91 -9.97 -12.39
N GLY A 267 -28.87 -9.68 -11.53
CA GLY A 267 -30.30 -9.60 -11.86
C GLY A 267 -30.81 -8.16 -11.89
N GLY A 268 -31.04 -7.61 -13.08
CA GLY A 268 -32.13 -6.64 -13.36
C GLY A 268 -33.18 -7.37 -14.21
N ARG A 269 -34.46 -7.02 -14.32
CA ARG A 269 -35.21 -5.76 -14.13
C ARG A 269 -36.72 -6.09 -14.18
N GLN A 270 -37.55 -5.21 -13.58
CA GLN A 270 -38.89 -4.74 -14.01
C GLN A 270 -40.06 -5.76 -14.00
N THR A 271 -41.33 -5.46 -13.70
CA THR A 271 -42.14 -4.24 -13.45
C THR A 271 -43.53 -4.72 -12.98
N GLY A 272 -44.24 -3.94 -12.15
CA GLY A 272 -45.66 -4.19 -11.85
C GLY A 272 -46.20 -3.34 -10.69
N LEU A 273 -46.61 -2.10 -10.98
CA LEU A 273 -47.59 -1.30 -10.22
C LEU A 273 -49.01 -1.62 -10.77
N PRO A 274 -50.16 -1.17 -10.19
CA PRO A 274 -50.33 -0.10 -9.17
C PRO A 274 -51.35 -0.42 -8.04
N GLU A 275 -51.41 0.41 -7.00
CA GLU A 275 -52.65 1.09 -6.53
C GLU A 275 -52.34 2.12 -5.41
N GLU A 276 -53.06 3.23 -5.48
CA GLU A 276 -53.06 4.39 -4.57
C GLU A 276 -53.78 4.07 -3.22
N SER A 277 -54.01 4.91 -2.21
CA SER A 277 -53.88 6.36 -1.96
C SER A 277 -54.07 6.62 -0.44
N GLY A 278 -53.54 7.75 0.05
CA GLY A 278 -53.96 8.45 1.28
C GLY A 278 -53.26 8.03 2.58
N GLY A 279 -52.75 8.89 3.46
CA GLY A 279 -52.81 10.35 3.61
C GLY A 279 -52.82 10.71 5.11
N GLY A 280 -52.05 11.74 5.51
CA GLY A 280 -52.16 12.42 6.82
C GLY A 280 -51.08 12.04 7.86
N GLN A 281 -49.98 12.79 8.01
CA GLN A 281 -49.83 13.99 8.86
C GLN A 281 -50.28 13.82 10.32
N SER A 282 -49.33 13.88 11.27
CA SER A 282 -49.18 15.00 12.23
C SER A 282 -48.40 14.59 13.49
N ALA A 283 -47.27 15.27 13.73
CA ALA A 283 -46.80 15.59 15.08
C ALA A 283 -47.56 16.83 15.59
N PRO A 284 -47.60 17.14 16.91
CA PRO A 284 -46.62 18.11 17.41
C PRO A 284 -46.26 18.07 18.92
N ARG A 285 -45.07 18.65 19.20
CA ARG A 285 -44.67 19.55 20.30
C ARG A 285 -44.78 19.16 21.79
N GLY A 286 -43.62 19.23 22.45
CA GLY A 286 -43.45 19.73 23.83
C GLY A 286 -41.97 20.08 24.07
N HIS A 287 -41.52 21.33 23.87
CA HIS A 287 -41.27 22.32 24.93
C HIS A 287 -40.59 21.78 26.21
N ARG A 288 -39.27 22.00 26.33
CA ARG A 288 -38.70 22.71 27.49
C ARG A 288 -37.28 23.21 27.23
N ARG A 289 -37.19 24.54 27.32
CA ARG A 289 -36.00 25.37 27.41
C ARG A 289 -35.48 25.26 28.85
N PHE A 290 -34.22 24.90 29.06
CA PHE A 290 -33.54 25.13 30.34
C PHE A 290 -32.32 26.02 30.09
N GLN A 291 -32.40 27.23 30.62
CA GLN A 291 -31.29 28.16 30.75
C GLN A 291 -30.30 27.58 31.77
N LYS A 292 -29.01 27.60 31.45
CA LYS A 292 -27.93 27.36 32.40
C LYS A 292 -27.42 28.73 32.87
N GLU A 293 -27.68 29.03 34.14
CA GLU A 293 -27.12 30.17 34.85
C GLU A 293 -25.59 30.05 34.92
N ARG A 294 -24.90 31.19 34.78
CA ARG A 294 -23.51 31.36 35.22
C ARG A 294 -23.50 31.80 36.68
N PRO A 295 -22.55 31.38 37.51
CA PRO A 295 -22.07 32.20 38.59
C PRO A 295 -20.86 33.04 38.14
N ARG A 296 -20.90 34.33 38.47
CA ARG A 296 -19.69 35.13 38.76
C ARG A 296 -19.39 34.95 40.24
N GLY A 297 -18.12 34.78 40.59
CA GLY A 297 -17.62 34.62 41.95
C GLY A 297 -16.37 33.79 41.93
#